data_AF-A0A7X3RY97-F1
#
_entry.id   AF-A0A7X3RY97-F1
#
_cell.length_a   1.000
_cell.length_b   1.000
_cell.length_c   1.000
_cell.angle_alpha   90.00
_cell.angle_beta   90.00
_cell.angle_gamma   90.00
#
_symmetry.space_group_name_H-M   'P 1'
#
loop_
_entity.id
_entity.type
_entity.pdbx_description
1 polymer ?
#
loop_
_entity_poly.entity_id
_entity_poly.type
_entity_poly.pdbx_seq_one_letter_code
_entity_poly.pdbx_strand_id
1 'polypeptide(L)'
;MDKSHLLTDMEMVGFLVNGYHLLELDLPEGLNERIAGRLDELDHNPGDAIAEEVPELWQAVEHPAVKGALVSLLGEDYEVQGHRHWHCKQPHTGHMSWHQDSTNSRDTRIDRLLGLFYPTDITPEMGPTIIVPGTQFRNAPTDRMATYTNIHGQVPMVVKAGTFALTHYDLWHGTAANRTSLKRHMIKFLFRRVRDNRAPTWNHDPEAMDVPTAWGGKRDDPKNVLSFGNPIGVGQSDHYKERQIRWKCWNNLLGVADATDR
;
A
#
# COMPACT_ATOMS: atom_id res chain seq x y z
N MET A 1 5.21 18.89 -10.05
CA MET A 1 5.99 17.67 -9.74
C MET A 1 6.66 17.19 -11.01
N ASP A 2 7.87 16.61 -10.95
CA ASP A 2 8.46 15.96 -12.13
C ASP A 2 7.62 14.73 -12.50
N LYS A 3 7.26 14.60 -13.78
CA LYS A 3 6.51 13.45 -14.30
C LYS A 3 7.25 12.13 -14.09
N SER A 4 8.58 12.16 -13.99
CA SER A 4 9.40 10.96 -13.76
C SER A 4 9.14 10.29 -12.40
N HIS A 5 8.55 11.02 -11.44
CA HIS A 5 8.20 10.48 -10.11
C HIS A 5 6.72 10.12 -9.97
N LEU A 6 5.88 10.50 -10.95
CA LEU A 6 4.47 10.12 -10.96
C LEU A 6 4.32 8.68 -11.44
N LEU A 7 3.33 7.97 -10.91
CA LEU A 7 3.02 6.61 -11.35
C LEU A 7 2.55 6.61 -12.79
N THR A 8 2.91 5.58 -13.52
CA THR A 8 2.38 5.26 -14.85
C THR A 8 1.01 4.61 -14.76
N ASP A 9 0.29 4.53 -15.87
CA ASP A 9 -0.98 3.78 -15.94
C ASP A 9 -0.85 2.33 -15.47
N MET A 10 0.27 1.67 -15.80
CA MET A 10 0.55 0.30 -15.37
C MET A 10 0.71 0.18 -13.85
N GLU A 11 1.40 1.13 -13.23
CA GLU A 11 1.55 1.14 -11.77
C GLU A 11 0.24 1.48 -11.06
N MET A 12 -0.55 2.39 -11.62
CA MET A 12 -1.89 2.71 -11.13
C MET A 12 -2.81 1.49 -11.16
N VAL A 13 -2.91 0.77 -12.29
CA VAL A 13 -3.73 -0.45 -12.34
C VAL A 13 -3.15 -1.56 -11.48
N GLY A 14 -1.83 -1.65 -11.37
CA GLY A 14 -1.14 -2.57 -10.47
C GLY A 14 -1.55 -2.34 -9.02
N PHE A 15 -1.60 -1.08 -8.58
CA PHE A 15 -2.11 -0.72 -7.25
C PHE A 15 -3.59 -1.04 -7.10
N LEU A 16 -4.44 -0.73 -8.08
CA LEU A 16 -5.89 -1.03 -7.99
C LEU A 16 -6.17 -2.54 -7.92
N VAL A 17 -5.37 -3.37 -8.58
CA VAL A 17 -5.50 -4.82 -8.56
C VAL A 17 -4.93 -5.42 -7.28
N ASN A 18 -3.72 -5.03 -6.89
CA ASN A 18 -2.98 -5.69 -5.81
C ASN A 18 -3.18 -5.01 -4.45
N GLY A 19 -3.54 -3.73 -4.44
CA GLY A 19 -3.72 -2.91 -3.24
C GLY A 19 -2.41 -2.41 -2.62
N TYR A 20 -1.28 -2.52 -3.31
CA TYR A 20 0.00 -1.99 -2.82
C TYR A 20 0.96 -1.60 -3.96
N HIS A 21 1.95 -0.77 -3.61
CA HIS A 21 3.05 -0.35 -4.47
C HIS A 21 4.32 -0.19 -3.61
N LEU A 22 5.46 -0.67 -4.09
CA LEU A 22 6.73 -0.63 -3.36
C LEU A 22 7.69 0.36 -4.01
N LEU A 23 8.33 1.19 -3.21
CA LEU A 23 9.32 2.16 -3.64
C LEU A 23 10.65 1.87 -2.93
N GLU A 24 11.69 1.53 -3.68
CA GLU A 24 13.05 1.50 -3.16
C GLU A 24 13.62 2.92 -3.28
N LEU A 25 13.88 3.57 -2.15
CA LEU A 25 14.27 4.97 -2.12
C LEU A 25 15.79 5.12 -2.18
N ASP A 26 16.27 6.00 -3.07
CA ASP A 26 17.67 6.43 -3.10
C ASP A 26 17.90 7.52 -2.04
N LEU A 27 17.97 7.07 -0.79
CA LEU A 27 18.18 7.94 0.36
C LEU A 27 19.66 8.29 0.53
N PRO A 28 19.98 9.46 1.14
CA PRO A 28 21.36 9.81 1.47
C PRO A 28 22.09 8.69 2.21
N GLU A 29 23.36 8.48 1.87
CA GLU A 29 24.19 7.45 2.48
C GLU A 29 24.15 7.51 4.03
N GLY A 30 23.99 6.36 4.66
CA GLY A 30 23.89 6.23 6.11
C GLY A 30 22.55 6.66 6.72
N LEU A 31 21.58 7.17 5.95
CA LEU A 31 20.31 7.64 6.52
C LEU A 31 19.49 6.50 7.13
N ASN A 32 19.42 5.36 6.45
CA ASN A 32 18.74 4.17 6.93
C ASN A 32 19.32 3.69 8.26
N GLU A 33 20.65 3.63 8.36
CA GLU A 33 21.39 3.23 9.55
C GLU A 33 21.20 4.20 10.70
N ARG A 34 21.20 5.51 10.44
CA ARG A 34 20.92 6.54 11.46
C ARG A 34 19.49 6.42 11.99
N ILE A 35 18.50 6.23 11.11
CA ILE A 35 17.11 6.02 11.53
C ILE A 35 17.00 4.74 12.36
N ALA A 36 17.57 3.62 11.89
CA ALA A 36 17.56 2.36 12.62
C ALA A 36 18.21 2.48 14.00
N GLY A 37 19.39 3.10 14.08
CA GLY A 37 20.11 3.32 15.35
C GLY A 37 19.31 4.14 16.36
N ARG A 38 18.68 5.25 15.93
CA ARG A 38 17.80 6.04 16.80
C ARG A 38 16.60 5.23 17.30
N LEU A 39 16.01 4.40 16.44
CA LEU A 39 14.89 3.54 16.83
C LEU A 39 15.32 2.45 17.83
N ASP A 40 16.56 1.96 17.72
CA ASP A 40 17.11 0.98 18.66
C ASP A 40 17.28 1.55 20.07
N GLU A 41 17.57 2.86 20.17
CA GLU A 41 17.74 3.63 21.41
C GLU A 41 16.41 3.97 22.12
N LEU A 42 15.27 3.85 21.44
CA LEU A 42 13.97 4.13 22.05
C LEU A 42 13.54 3.01 23.02
N ASP A 43 13.25 3.41 24.28
CA ASP A 43 12.80 2.49 25.33
C ASP A 43 11.33 2.04 25.18
N HIS A 44 10.49 2.88 24.57
CA HIS A 44 9.06 2.62 24.38
C HIS A 44 8.57 3.25 23.08
N ASN A 45 7.36 2.86 22.66
CA ASN A 45 6.74 3.41 21.47
C ASN A 45 6.17 4.81 21.76
N PRO A 46 6.68 5.88 21.11
CA PRO A 46 6.21 7.25 21.35
C PRO A 46 4.85 7.53 20.69
N GLY A 47 4.26 6.57 19.98
CA GLY A 47 3.00 6.73 19.28
C GLY A 47 3.12 7.73 18.14
N ASP A 48 2.20 8.69 18.11
CA ASP A 48 2.13 9.73 17.05
C ASP A 48 3.37 10.64 17.05
N ALA A 49 4.09 10.71 18.18
CA ALA A 49 5.31 11.53 18.35
C ALA A 49 6.57 10.90 17.70
N ILE A 50 6.46 9.78 16.98
CA ILE A 50 7.62 9.08 16.42
C ILE A 50 8.43 9.92 15.43
N ALA A 51 7.78 10.81 14.67
CA ALA A 51 8.47 11.65 13.69
C ALA A 51 9.10 12.89 14.34
N GLU A 52 8.79 13.15 15.60
CA GLU A 52 9.41 14.15 16.46
C GLU A 52 10.64 13.56 17.16
N GLU A 53 10.55 12.30 17.62
CA GLU A 53 11.68 11.55 18.21
C GLU A 53 12.74 11.14 17.16
N VAL A 54 12.30 10.80 15.93
CA VAL A 54 13.18 10.47 14.81
C VAL A 54 12.85 11.36 13.59
N PRO A 55 13.26 12.64 13.59
CA PRO A 55 12.92 13.61 12.55
C PRO A 55 13.40 13.22 11.14
N GLU A 56 14.45 12.41 11.04
CA GLU A 56 14.98 11.89 9.78
C GLU A 56 13.94 11.08 8.98
N LEU A 57 12.90 10.55 9.63
CA LEU A 57 11.78 9.88 8.94
C LEU A 57 11.10 10.76 7.90
N TRP A 58 11.08 12.09 8.11
CA TRP A 58 10.51 13.02 7.14
C TRP A 58 11.24 13.00 5.80
N GLN A 59 12.55 12.71 5.78
CA GLN A 59 13.30 12.62 4.52
C GLN A 59 12.80 11.46 3.65
N ALA A 60 12.33 10.36 4.25
CA ALA A 60 11.72 9.24 3.51
C ALA A 60 10.30 9.58 3.04
N VAL A 61 9.46 10.14 3.91
CA VAL A 61 8.09 10.55 3.56
C VAL A 61 8.08 11.64 2.49
N GLU A 62 9.05 12.55 2.53
CA GLU A 62 9.16 13.66 1.60
C GLU A 62 9.97 13.37 0.35
N HIS A 63 10.51 12.15 0.23
CA HIS A 63 11.27 11.73 -0.93
C HIS A 63 10.44 11.93 -2.21
N PRO A 64 11.01 12.46 -3.31
CA PRO A 64 10.28 12.78 -4.54
C PRO A 64 9.44 11.61 -5.09
N ALA A 65 9.97 10.38 -5.05
CA ALA A 65 9.23 9.18 -5.47
C ALA A 65 8.01 8.88 -4.58
N VAL A 66 8.12 9.08 -3.26
CA VAL A 66 6.98 8.89 -2.33
C VAL A 66 5.93 9.98 -2.57
N LYS A 67 6.34 11.25 -2.65
CA LYS A 67 5.43 12.35 -2.97
C LYS A 67 4.74 12.13 -4.32
N GLY A 68 5.47 11.69 -5.35
CA GLY A 68 4.92 11.40 -6.67
C GLY A 68 3.89 10.27 -6.66
N ALA A 69 4.16 9.18 -5.93
CA ALA A 69 3.20 8.10 -5.76
C ALA A 69 1.95 8.54 -4.97
N LEU A 70 2.12 9.33 -3.91
CA LEU A 70 0.99 9.88 -3.13
C LEU A 70 0.13 10.83 -3.96
N VAL A 71 0.74 11.73 -4.74
CA VAL A 71 0.00 12.61 -5.67
C VAL A 71 -0.75 11.79 -6.72
N SER A 72 -0.13 10.73 -7.25
CA SER A 72 -0.75 9.86 -8.25
C SER A 72 -2.00 9.16 -7.69
N LEU A 73 -1.94 8.67 -6.44
CA LEU A 73 -3.00 7.88 -5.82
C LEU A 73 -4.06 8.70 -5.08
N LEU A 74 -3.69 9.82 -4.46
CA LEU A 74 -4.55 10.63 -3.56
C LEU A 74 -4.83 12.05 -4.06
N GLY A 75 -4.15 12.49 -5.13
CA GLY A 75 -4.24 13.86 -5.66
C GLY A 75 -3.22 14.83 -5.05
N GLU A 76 -3.04 16.00 -5.66
CA GLU A 76 -1.98 16.96 -5.31
C GLU A 76 -2.06 17.49 -3.87
N ASP A 77 -3.27 17.56 -3.31
CA ASP A 77 -3.53 18.16 -2.00
C ASP A 77 -3.73 17.12 -0.90
N TYR A 78 -3.18 15.91 -1.06
CA TYR A 78 -3.28 14.87 -0.06
C TYR A 78 -2.78 15.36 1.32
N GLU A 79 -3.35 14.76 2.37
CA GLU A 79 -3.02 15.05 3.76
C GLU A 79 -2.12 13.94 4.33
N VAL A 80 -1.02 14.31 4.99
CA VAL A 80 -0.30 13.41 5.90
C VAL A 80 -0.97 13.51 7.26
N GLN A 81 -1.62 12.45 7.72
CA GLN A 81 -2.35 12.47 8.98
C GLN A 81 -1.38 12.49 10.18
N GLY A 82 -1.87 13.03 11.31
CA GLY A 82 -1.11 13.04 12.56
C GLY A 82 -0.88 11.65 13.14
N HIS A 83 -1.76 10.68 12.84
CA HIS A 83 -1.61 9.33 13.36
C HIS A 83 -0.44 8.59 12.70
N ARG A 84 0.49 8.12 13.52
CA ARG A 84 1.71 7.41 13.13
C ARG A 84 1.99 6.31 14.13
N HIS A 85 2.72 5.28 13.73
CA HIS A 85 3.06 4.22 14.66
C HIS A 85 4.38 3.54 14.33
N TRP A 86 5.22 3.37 15.35
CA TRP A 86 6.41 2.54 15.24
C TRP A 86 6.11 1.09 15.59
N HIS A 87 6.15 0.21 14.59
CA HIS A 87 6.02 -1.22 14.80
C HIS A 87 7.40 -1.86 15.00
N CYS A 88 7.84 -1.93 16.26
CA CYS A 88 9.02 -2.70 16.63
C CYS A 88 8.66 -4.14 16.96
N LYS A 89 9.10 -5.09 16.12
CA LYS A 89 8.93 -6.52 16.43
C LYS A 89 10.17 -7.08 17.09
N GLN A 90 10.01 -7.45 18.35
CA GLN A 90 11.08 -7.97 19.19
C GLN A 90 11.58 -9.35 18.69
N PRO A 91 12.84 -9.71 18.97
CA PRO A 91 13.38 -11.05 18.73
C PRO A 91 12.47 -12.15 19.28
N HIS A 92 12.39 -13.27 18.55
CA HIS A 92 11.69 -14.49 18.98
C HIS A 92 10.20 -14.29 19.37
N THR A 93 9.52 -13.32 18.76
CA THR A 93 8.08 -13.06 19.00
C THR A 93 7.19 -13.68 17.93
N GLY A 94 5.96 -14.04 18.35
CA GLY A 94 4.94 -14.66 17.50
C GLY A 94 4.41 -13.76 16.39
N HIS A 95 3.48 -14.29 15.59
CA HIS A 95 2.85 -13.57 14.48
C HIS A 95 1.71 -12.67 14.97
N MET A 96 1.25 -11.75 14.11
CA MET A 96 -0.05 -11.08 14.27
C MET A 96 -1.02 -11.65 13.25
N SER A 97 -2.23 -11.99 13.69
CA SER A 97 -3.31 -12.46 12.82
C SER A 97 -3.70 -11.42 11.77
N TRP A 98 -4.39 -11.86 10.73
CA TRP A 98 -4.93 -10.96 9.71
C TRP A 98 -5.89 -9.94 10.31
N HIS A 99 -5.71 -8.70 9.89
CA HIS A 99 -6.58 -7.60 10.27
C HIS A 99 -6.61 -6.53 9.18
N GLN A 100 -7.50 -5.57 9.40
CA GLN A 100 -7.51 -4.24 8.80
C GLN A 100 -7.30 -3.25 9.95
N ASP A 101 -6.75 -2.08 9.67
CA ASP A 101 -6.45 -1.07 10.71
C ASP A 101 -7.70 -0.46 11.35
N SER A 102 -8.84 -0.52 10.66
CA SER A 102 -10.13 0.02 11.12
C SER A 102 -11.22 -1.05 11.03
N THR A 103 -12.42 -0.67 11.48
CA THR A 103 -13.66 -1.38 11.16
C THR A 103 -13.80 -1.56 9.64
N ASN A 104 -14.42 -2.68 9.23
CA ASN A 104 -14.75 -2.96 7.82
C ASN A 104 -15.89 -2.02 7.35
N SER A 105 -15.57 -0.73 7.22
CA SER A 105 -16.40 0.29 6.60
C SER A 105 -16.06 0.29 5.11
N ARG A 106 -16.97 -0.24 4.31
CA ARG A 106 -16.72 -0.53 2.91
C ARG A 106 -16.75 0.75 2.08
N ASP A 107 -15.58 1.23 1.74
CA ASP A 107 -15.42 2.23 0.69
C ASP A 107 -14.93 1.56 -0.61
N THR A 108 -15.46 2.00 -1.73
CA THR A 108 -15.03 1.55 -3.06
C THR A 108 -14.15 2.60 -3.74
N ARG A 109 -13.54 3.48 -2.94
CA ARG A 109 -12.67 4.57 -3.39
C ARG A 109 -11.28 4.44 -2.78
N ILE A 110 -10.30 5.09 -3.43
CA ILE A 110 -8.92 5.17 -2.96
C ILE A 110 -8.72 6.51 -2.24
N ASP A 111 -9.18 6.57 -0.99
CA ASP A 111 -9.18 7.82 -0.21
C ASP A 111 -8.18 7.79 0.94
N ARG A 112 -7.67 6.62 1.31
CA ARG A 112 -6.70 6.44 2.40
C ARG A 112 -5.63 5.43 2.02
N LEU A 113 -4.40 5.73 2.42
CA LEU A 113 -3.25 4.84 2.26
C LEU A 113 -2.53 4.65 3.59
N LEU A 114 -1.94 3.48 3.77
CA LEU A 114 -0.86 3.27 4.74
C LEU A 114 0.47 3.41 4.00
N GLY A 115 1.42 4.15 4.58
CA GLY A 115 2.82 4.12 4.19
C GLY A 115 3.64 3.38 5.22
N LEU A 116 4.38 2.37 4.79
CA LEU A 116 5.22 1.52 5.66
C LEU A 116 6.67 1.72 5.25
N PHE A 117 7.46 2.38 6.10
CA PHE A 117 8.88 2.59 5.88
C PHE A 117 9.73 1.55 6.62
N TYR A 118 10.71 0.99 5.93
CA TYR A 118 11.61 -0.05 6.45
C TYR A 118 13.06 0.47 6.47
N PRO A 119 13.62 0.85 7.63
CA PRO A 119 14.97 1.39 7.73
C PRO A 119 16.06 0.32 7.67
N THR A 120 15.70 -0.97 7.65
CA THR A 120 16.64 -2.10 7.58
C THR A 120 16.17 -3.12 6.55
N ASP A 121 17.08 -3.96 6.05
CA ASP A 121 16.70 -5.13 5.26
C ASP A 121 15.75 -6.01 6.08
N ILE A 122 14.70 -6.49 5.42
CA ILE A 122 13.70 -7.38 6.01
C ILE A 122 13.84 -8.74 5.36
N THR A 123 14.30 -9.74 6.12
CA THR A 123 14.37 -11.14 5.65
C THR A 123 13.07 -11.89 5.99
N PRO A 124 12.82 -13.07 5.36
CA PRO A 124 11.66 -13.90 5.70
C PRO A 124 11.58 -14.27 7.20
N GLU A 125 12.73 -14.40 7.87
CA GLU A 125 12.84 -14.81 9.26
C GLU A 125 12.65 -13.66 10.26
N MET A 126 12.76 -12.40 9.83
CA MET A 126 12.65 -11.21 10.70
C MET A 126 11.21 -10.82 11.04
N GLY A 127 10.24 -11.65 10.65
CA GLY A 127 8.82 -11.38 10.85
C GLY A 127 8.33 -10.21 9.98
N PRO A 128 8.44 -10.31 8.64
CA PRO A 128 7.96 -9.28 7.73
C PRO A 128 6.48 -8.98 7.93
N THR A 129 6.05 -7.78 7.54
CA THR A 129 4.64 -7.54 7.25
C THR A 129 4.21 -8.51 6.17
N ILE A 130 3.07 -9.16 6.34
CA ILE A 130 2.47 -10.00 5.30
C ILE A 130 1.21 -9.31 4.83
N ILE A 131 1.06 -9.18 3.53
CA ILE A 131 -0.14 -8.61 2.90
C ILE A 131 -0.85 -9.69 2.09
N VAL A 132 -2.15 -9.49 1.84
CA VAL A 132 -2.94 -10.34 0.96
C VAL A 132 -3.43 -9.50 -0.22
N PRO A 133 -2.77 -9.55 -1.39
CA PRO A 133 -3.09 -8.68 -2.51
C PRO A 133 -4.54 -8.81 -2.99
N GLY A 134 -5.16 -7.70 -3.35
CA GLY A 134 -6.54 -7.66 -3.88
C GLY A 134 -7.65 -7.72 -2.82
N THR A 135 -7.31 -7.90 -1.54
CA THR A 135 -8.30 -8.04 -0.46
C THR A 135 -8.96 -6.75 -0.03
N GLN A 136 -8.45 -5.59 -0.47
CA GLN A 136 -9.00 -4.28 -0.12
C GLN A 136 -10.49 -4.09 -0.46
N PHE A 137 -11.03 -4.86 -1.42
CA PHE A 137 -12.45 -4.81 -1.83
C PHE A 137 -13.30 -5.97 -1.29
N ARG A 138 -12.72 -6.83 -0.43
CA ARG A 138 -13.40 -8.02 0.07
C ARG A 138 -14.35 -7.71 1.21
N ASN A 139 -15.49 -8.40 1.14
CA ASN A 139 -16.42 -8.47 2.25
C ASN A 139 -15.99 -9.62 3.16
N ALA A 140 -15.45 -9.34 4.34
CA ALA A 140 -15.26 -10.35 5.37
C ALA A 140 -15.71 -9.85 6.74
N PRO A 141 -16.35 -10.70 7.55
CA PRO A 141 -16.64 -10.37 8.95
C PRO A 141 -15.32 -10.11 9.70
N THR A 142 -15.17 -8.90 10.26
CA THR A 142 -13.95 -8.49 10.96
C THR A 142 -13.64 -9.40 12.16
N ASP A 143 -14.66 -9.93 12.84
CA ASP A 143 -14.55 -10.88 13.96
C ASP A 143 -13.96 -12.24 13.53
N ARG A 144 -14.19 -12.66 12.28
CA ARG A 144 -13.68 -13.92 11.73
C ARG A 144 -12.33 -13.78 11.06
N MET A 145 -11.93 -12.57 10.67
CA MET A 145 -10.71 -12.33 9.91
C MET A 145 -9.46 -12.89 10.62
N ALA A 146 -9.36 -12.71 11.94
CA ALA A 146 -8.25 -13.22 12.74
C ALA A 146 -8.13 -14.76 12.76
N THR A 147 -9.18 -15.48 12.36
CA THR A 147 -9.21 -16.95 12.29
C THR A 147 -8.77 -17.50 10.93
N TYR A 148 -8.70 -16.65 9.91
CA TYR A 148 -8.15 -17.06 8.62
C TYR A 148 -6.65 -17.35 8.74
N THR A 149 -6.19 -18.36 8.03
CA THR A 149 -4.77 -18.76 7.99
C THR A 149 -4.42 -19.22 6.59
N ASN A 150 -3.14 -19.15 6.22
CA ASN A 150 -2.60 -19.69 4.96
C ASN A 150 -3.38 -19.26 3.71
N ILE A 151 -3.65 -17.96 3.58
CA ILE A 151 -4.37 -17.44 2.42
C ILE A 151 -3.47 -17.59 1.19
N HIS A 152 -3.99 -18.27 0.16
CA HIS A 152 -3.29 -18.46 -1.09
C HIS A 152 -2.90 -17.10 -1.71
N GLY A 153 -1.64 -16.97 -2.15
CA GLY A 153 -1.12 -15.75 -2.77
C GLY A 153 -0.80 -14.60 -1.79
N GLN A 154 -0.76 -14.86 -0.47
CA GLN A 154 -0.19 -13.90 0.48
C GLN A 154 1.28 -13.57 0.17
N VAL A 155 1.70 -12.33 0.41
CA VAL A 155 3.04 -11.84 0.08
C VAL A 155 3.72 -11.33 1.35
N PRO A 156 4.81 -11.96 1.82
CA PRO A 156 5.66 -11.38 2.84
C PRO A 156 6.48 -10.24 2.23
N MET A 157 6.48 -9.07 2.88
CA MET A 157 7.30 -7.92 2.50
C MET A 157 8.77 -8.15 2.90
N VAL A 158 9.45 -8.96 2.10
CA VAL A 158 10.91 -9.17 2.15
C VAL A 158 11.53 -8.11 1.27
N VAL A 159 12.01 -7.03 1.88
CA VAL A 159 12.36 -5.78 1.21
C VAL A 159 13.71 -5.25 1.69
N LYS A 160 14.32 -4.36 0.90
CA LYS A 160 15.59 -3.71 1.25
C LYS A 160 15.40 -2.53 2.20
N ALA A 161 16.44 -2.21 2.95
CA ALA A 161 16.50 -0.97 3.73
C ALA A 161 16.22 0.23 2.82
N GLY A 162 15.45 1.20 3.32
CA GLY A 162 15.01 2.35 2.53
C GLY A 162 13.74 2.09 1.71
N THR A 163 13.13 0.90 1.80
CA THR A 163 11.85 0.65 1.11
C THR A 163 10.70 1.39 1.78
N PHE A 164 9.88 2.05 0.97
CA PHE A 164 8.60 2.64 1.35
C PHE A 164 7.47 1.92 0.63
N ALA A 165 6.67 1.14 1.36
CA ALA A 165 5.50 0.47 0.82
C ALA A 165 4.26 1.35 1.01
N LEU A 166 3.54 1.63 -0.08
CA LEU A 166 2.20 2.21 -0.03
C LEU A 166 1.19 1.08 -0.15
N THR A 167 0.24 0.99 0.78
CA THR A 167 -0.87 0.04 0.70
C THR A 167 -2.20 0.75 0.76
N HIS A 168 -3.22 0.17 0.12
CA HIS A 168 -4.60 0.56 0.38
C HIS A 168 -4.89 0.38 1.86
N TYR A 169 -5.63 1.32 2.45
CA TYR A 169 -5.92 1.31 3.88
C TYR A 169 -6.59 0.01 4.35
N ASP A 170 -7.53 -0.49 3.54
CA ASP A 170 -8.30 -1.70 3.84
C ASP A 170 -7.62 -3.01 3.36
N LEU A 171 -6.37 -2.96 2.87
CA LEU A 171 -5.65 -4.17 2.48
C LEU A 171 -5.42 -5.07 3.71
N TRP A 172 -5.79 -6.34 3.61
CA TRP A 172 -5.59 -7.26 4.73
C TRP A 172 -4.10 -7.49 4.94
N HIS A 173 -3.69 -7.38 6.18
CA HIS A 173 -2.30 -7.55 6.55
C HIS A 173 -2.15 -8.15 7.94
N GLY A 174 -0.94 -8.62 8.21
CA GLY A 174 -0.52 -9.20 9.48
C GLY A 174 1.00 -9.14 9.55
N THR A 175 1.60 -9.90 10.46
CA THR A 175 3.06 -10.04 10.50
C THR A 175 3.48 -11.48 10.75
N ALA A 176 4.50 -11.97 10.05
CA ALA A 176 5.14 -13.24 10.36
C ALA A 176 5.83 -13.18 11.74
N ALA A 177 6.15 -14.33 12.32
CA ALA A 177 6.96 -14.42 13.53
C ALA A 177 8.38 -13.91 13.27
N ASN A 178 8.96 -13.18 14.22
CA ASN A 178 10.38 -12.82 14.16
C ASN A 178 11.17 -13.96 14.84
N ARG A 179 11.95 -14.68 14.05
CA ARG A 179 12.73 -15.85 14.47
C ARG A 179 14.21 -15.51 14.67
N THR A 180 14.60 -14.26 14.41
CA THR A 180 15.96 -13.76 14.54
C THR A 180 16.24 -13.22 15.95
N SER A 181 17.50 -12.91 16.21
CA SER A 181 17.97 -12.19 17.41
C SER A 181 17.92 -10.66 17.26
N LEU A 182 17.45 -10.13 16.12
CA LEU A 182 17.42 -8.71 15.83
C LEU A 182 16.00 -8.15 15.97
N LYS A 183 15.88 -6.89 16.41
CA LYS A 183 14.63 -6.14 16.32
C LYS A 183 14.30 -5.87 14.84
N ARG A 184 13.01 -5.81 14.52
CA ARG A 184 12.55 -5.42 13.18
C ARG A 184 11.68 -4.19 13.27
N HIS A 185 12.17 -3.07 12.73
CA HIS A 185 11.46 -1.79 12.73
C HIS A 185 10.67 -1.61 11.44
N MET A 186 9.46 -1.07 11.57
CA MET A 186 8.66 -0.53 10.48
C MET A 186 7.91 0.68 11.02
N ILE A 187 7.86 1.77 10.26
CA ILE A 187 7.14 2.98 10.65
C ILE A 187 5.94 3.14 9.74
N LYS A 188 4.77 3.23 10.36
CA LYS A 188 3.49 3.43 9.70
C LYS A 188 3.11 4.91 9.70
N PHE A 189 2.76 5.39 8.52
CA PHE A 189 2.14 6.69 8.27
C PHE A 189 0.75 6.50 7.66
N LEU A 190 -0.15 7.46 7.88
CA LEU A 190 -1.44 7.50 7.22
C LEU A 190 -1.53 8.72 6.30
N PHE A 191 -2.08 8.48 5.11
CA PHE A 191 -2.33 9.53 4.13
C PHE A 191 -3.81 9.55 3.74
N ARG A 192 -4.34 10.73 3.44
CA ARG A 192 -5.75 10.91 3.05
C ARG A 192 -5.90 11.77 1.81
N ARG A 193 -6.84 11.40 0.94
CA ARG A 193 -7.39 12.28 -0.08
C ARG A 193 -8.25 13.37 0.58
N VAL A 194 -8.06 14.62 0.19
CA VAL A 194 -8.88 15.73 0.71
C VAL A 194 -9.96 16.20 -0.26
N ARG A 195 -9.82 15.86 -1.55
CA ARG A 195 -10.75 16.25 -2.61
C ARG A 195 -10.77 15.22 -3.75
N ASP A 196 -11.90 15.17 -4.44
CA ASP A 196 -12.06 14.34 -5.63
C ASP A 196 -11.16 14.83 -6.77
N ASN A 197 -10.65 13.89 -7.56
CA ASN A 197 -9.93 14.22 -8.78
C ASN A 197 -10.89 14.83 -9.80
N ARG A 198 -10.41 15.86 -10.52
CA ARG A 198 -11.12 16.43 -11.68
C ARG A 198 -10.47 16.04 -13.01
N ALA A 199 -9.26 15.49 -12.93
CA ALA A 199 -8.43 15.01 -14.00
C ALA A 199 -7.40 14.02 -13.39
N PRO A 200 -6.73 13.21 -14.21
CA PRO A 200 -5.64 12.34 -13.74
C PRO A 200 -4.52 13.14 -13.08
N THR A 201 -4.03 12.66 -11.93
CA THR A 201 -2.91 13.27 -11.18
C THR A 201 -1.61 12.46 -11.26
N TRP A 202 -1.58 11.44 -12.13
CA TRP A 202 -0.42 10.59 -12.41
C TRP A 202 0.10 10.80 -13.84
N ASN A 203 1.15 10.09 -14.25
CA ASN A 203 1.65 10.12 -15.62
C ASN A 203 0.74 9.29 -16.55
N HIS A 204 -0.43 9.85 -16.84
CA HIS A 204 -1.49 9.22 -17.62
C HIS A 204 -1.28 9.39 -19.12
N ASP A 205 -1.36 8.29 -19.86
CA ASP A 205 -1.55 8.26 -21.31
C ASP A 205 -3.06 8.11 -21.62
N PRO A 206 -3.70 9.10 -22.30
CA PRO A 206 -5.10 9.01 -22.71
C PRO A 206 -5.44 7.78 -23.58
N GLU A 207 -4.46 7.20 -24.26
CA GLU A 207 -4.61 6.02 -25.11
C GLU A 207 -4.38 4.70 -24.34
N ALA A 208 -4.00 4.75 -23.05
CA ALA A 208 -3.67 3.57 -22.24
C ALA A 208 -4.79 2.51 -22.17
N MET A 209 -6.04 2.95 -22.30
CA MET A 209 -7.23 2.09 -22.28
C MET A 209 -7.82 1.82 -23.68
N ASP A 210 -7.27 2.45 -24.73
CA ASP A 210 -7.71 2.31 -26.12
C ASP A 210 -7.06 1.10 -26.81
N VAL A 211 -7.22 -0.05 -26.19
CA VAL A 211 -6.78 -1.34 -26.72
C VAL A 211 -7.94 -2.33 -26.73
N PRO A 212 -7.99 -3.27 -27.69
CA PRO A 212 -8.98 -4.33 -27.66
C PRO A 212 -8.87 -5.18 -26.40
N THR A 213 -10.02 -5.48 -25.78
CA THR A 213 -10.07 -6.42 -24.65
C THR A 213 -9.65 -7.82 -25.12
N ALA A 214 -8.64 -8.39 -24.51
CA ALA A 214 -8.13 -9.71 -24.87
C ALA A 214 -8.81 -10.81 -24.05
N TRP A 215 -10.04 -11.15 -24.43
CA TRP A 215 -10.80 -12.22 -23.80
C TRP A 215 -10.07 -13.57 -23.99
N GLY A 216 -9.41 -14.06 -22.92
CA GLY A 216 -8.68 -15.34 -22.92
C GLY A 216 -7.16 -15.24 -23.03
N GLY A 217 -6.58 -14.04 -23.12
CA GLY A 217 -5.13 -13.82 -23.16
C GLY A 217 -4.59 -13.06 -21.94
N LYS A 218 -3.35 -13.33 -21.56
CA LYS A 218 -2.57 -12.47 -20.65
C LYS A 218 -1.89 -11.40 -21.50
N ARG A 219 -2.46 -10.21 -21.58
CA ARG A 219 -1.75 -9.02 -22.08
C ARG A 219 -1.39 -8.14 -20.89
N ASP A 220 -0.16 -7.64 -20.91
CA ASP A 220 0.39 -6.79 -19.85
C ASP A 220 0.13 -5.30 -20.16
N ASP A 221 -1.07 -4.98 -20.62
CA ASP A 221 -1.54 -3.61 -20.82
C ASP A 221 -2.52 -3.18 -19.71
N PRO A 222 -2.70 -1.85 -19.47
CA PRO A 222 -3.47 -1.36 -18.34
C PRO A 222 -4.89 -1.90 -18.30
N LYS A 223 -5.57 -1.94 -19.45
CA LYS A 223 -6.96 -2.38 -19.56
C LYS A 223 -7.15 -3.84 -19.20
N ASN A 224 -6.28 -4.71 -19.70
CA ASN A 224 -6.35 -6.14 -19.43
C ASN A 224 -5.96 -6.46 -17.99
N VAL A 225 -4.94 -5.80 -17.43
CA VAL A 225 -4.57 -5.96 -16.02
C VAL A 225 -5.70 -5.50 -15.10
N LEU A 226 -6.28 -4.32 -15.33
CA LEU A 226 -7.40 -3.81 -14.54
C LEU A 226 -8.61 -4.75 -14.59
N SER A 227 -8.89 -5.30 -15.78
CA SER A 227 -10.06 -6.15 -16.03
C SER A 227 -9.90 -7.58 -15.50
N PHE A 228 -8.72 -8.17 -15.61
CA PHE A 228 -8.52 -9.62 -15.38
C PHE A 228 -7.54 -9.95 -14.26
N GLY A 229 -6.92 -8.95 -13.64
CA GLY A 229 -6.05 -9.14 -12.48
C GLY A 229 -6.75 -9.92 -11.36
N ASN A 230 -6.16 -11.04 -10.93
CA ASN A 230 -6.73 -11.91 -9.91
C ASN A 230 -5.59 -12.51 -9.06
N PRO A 231 -4.96 -11.69 -8.18
CA PRO A 231 -3.69 -12.04 -7.56
C PRO A 231 -3.78 -13.27 -6.64
N ILE A 232 -4.97 -13.59 -6.14
CA ILE A 232 -5.20 -14.71 -5.22
C ILE A 232 -6.18 -15.76 -5.78
N GLY A 233 -6.49 -15.69 -7.08
CA GLY A 233 -7.27 -16.71 -7.77
C GLY A 233 -8.72 -16.85 -7.28
N VAL A 234 -9.40 -15.74 -6.98
CA VAL A 234 -10.80 -15.78 -6.50
C VAL A 234 -11.74 -16.35 -7.55
N GLY A 235 -12.84 -16.93 -7.06
CA GLY A 235 -13.93 -17.44 -7.89
C GLY A 235 -14.57 -16.35 -8.75
N GLN A 236 -15.25 -16.80 -9.81
CA GLN A 236 -15.76 -15.94 -10.89
C GLN A 236 -16.68 -14.81 -10.40
N SER A 237 -17.58 -15.06 -9.44
CA SER A 237 -18.50 -14.05 -8.92
C SER A 237 -17.79 -12.92 -8.17
N ASP A 238 -16.84 -13.27 -7.30
CA ASP A 238 -16.05 -12.28 -6.55
C ASP A 238 -15.14 -11.50 -7.48
N HIS A 239 -14.50 -12.20 -8.44
CA HIS A 239 -13.67 -11.56 -9.46
C HIS A 239 -14.46 -10.50 -10.26
N TYR A 240 -15.70 -10.81 -10.64
CA TYR A 240 -16.55 -9.87 -11.40
C TYR A 240 -16.95 -8.64 -10.59
N LYS A 241 -17.29 -8.82 -9.30
CA LYS A 241 -17.55 -7.73 -8.37
C LYS A 241 -16.32 -6.84 -8.22
N GLU A 242 -15.16 -7.43 -7.93
CA GLU A 242 -13.90 -6.69 -7.75
C GLU A 242 -13.50 -5.95 -9.02
N ARG A 243 -13.67 -6.55 -10.20
CA ARG A 243 -13.44 -5.90 -11.50
C ARG A 243 -14.30 -4.65 -11.66
N GLN A 244 -15.59 -4.71 -11.33
CA GLN A 244 -16.47 -3.54 -11.41
C GLN A 244 -15.99 -2.42 -10.47
N ILE A 245 -15.60 -2.76 -9.24
CA ILE A 245 -15.06 -1.79 -8.28
C ILE A 245 -13.78 -1.14 -8.81
N ARG A 246 -12.84 -1.93 -9.35
CA ARG A 246 -11.59 -1.42 -9.92
C ARG A 246 -11.82 -0.42 -11.05
N TRP A 247 -12.78 -0.69 -11.94
CA TRP A 247 -13.17 0.25 -13.00
C TRP A 247 -13.81 1.53 -12.44
N LYS A 248 -14.62 1.44 -11.37
CA LYS A 248 -15.13 2.62 -10.67
C LYS A 248 -14.01 3.44 -10.04
N CYS A 249 -13.05 2.80 -9.36
CA CYS A 249 -11.87 3.48 -8.82
C CYS A 249 -11.09 4.20 -9.93
N TRP A 250 -10.83 3.51 -11.05
CA TRP A 250 -10.13 4.09 -12.20
C TRP A 250 -10.85 5.34 -12.73
N ASN A 251 -12.16 5.26 -12.97
CA ASN A 251 -12.96 6.38 -13.45
C ASN A 251 -13.00 7.55 -12.46
N ASN A 252 -13.12 7.25 -11.16
CA ASN A 252 -13.05 8.26 -10.11
C ASN A 252 -11.70 8.98 -10.12
N LEU A 253 -10.59 8.24 -10.26
CA LEU A 253 -9.25 8.81 -10.34
C LEU A 253 -9.03 9.64 -11.61
N LEU A 254 -9.67 9.27 -12.74
CA LEU A 254 -9.70 10.10 -13.95
C LEU A 254 -10.51 11.40 -13.77
N GLY A 255 -11.33 11.50 -12.72
CA GLY A 255 -12.28 12.61 -12.52
C GLY A 255 -13.57 12.48 -13.35
N VAL A 256 -13.88 11.27 -13.83
CA VAL A 256 -15.15 10.97 -14.48
C VAL A 256 -16.19 10.67 -13.40
N ALA A 257 -17.27 11.46 -13.36
CA ALA A 257 -18.37 11.22 -12.44
C ALA A 257 -19.00 9.84 -12.69
N ASP A 258 -19.41 9.15 -11.63
CA ASP A 258 -20.14 7.89 -11.74
C ASP A 258 -21.39 8.11 -12.60
N ALA A 259 -21.48 7.44 -13.75
CA ALA A 259 -22.67 7.47 -14.60
C ALA A 259 -23.90 6.80 -13.95
N THR A 260 -23.79 6.36 -12.69
CA THR A 260 -24.81 5.58 -11.97
C THR A 260 -25.62 6.37 -10.93
N ASP A 261 -25.50 7.70 -10.89
CA ASP A 261 -26.42 8.58 -10.13
C ASP A 261 -27.45 9.30 -11.05
N ARG A 262 -28.03 8.57 -12.00
CA ARG A 262 -29.25 8.97 -12.73
C ARG A 262 -30.28 7.86 -12.73
#